data_AF-A0A7W6CW85-F1
#
_entry.id   AF-A0A7W6CW85-F1
#
_cell.length_a   1.000
_cell.length_b   1.000
_cell.length_c   1.000
_cell.angle_alpha   90.00
_cell.angle_beta   90.00
_cell.angle_gamma   90.00
#
_symmetry.space_group_name_H-M   'P 1'
#
loop_
_entity.id
_entity.type
_entity.pdbx_description
1 polymer ?
#
loop_
_entity_poly.entity_id
_entity_poly.type
_entity_poly.pdbx_seq_one_letter_code
_entity_poly.pdbx_strand_id
1 'polypeptide(L)' 'MSHQCIFTADDGGGKIRGCPRFLGMIFGKPSVRLADTANGRWASIELGKVDRRGNATFRWR' A
#
# COMPACT_ATOMS: atom_id res chain seq x y z
N MET A 1 11.77 16.11 2.22
CA MET A 1 12.05 14.98 1.32
C MET A 1 10.82 14.09 1.27
N SER A 2 10.22 13.89 0.09
CA SER A 2 9.19 12.86 -0.09
C SER A 2 9.89 11.50 -0.08
N HIS A 3 9.57 10.64 0.89
CA HIS A 3 10.04 9.26 0.83
C HIS A 3 9.16 8.49 -0.16
N GLN A 4 9.78 7.86 -1.15
CA GLN A 4 9.10 7.05 -2.14
C GLN A 4 8.47 5.83 -1.45
N CYS A 5 7.18 5.60 -1.67
CA CYS A 5 6.56 4.34 -1.30
C CYS A 5 7.10 3.25 -2.23
N ILE A 6 7.62 2.17 -1.67
CA ILE A 6 8.02 0.98 -2.43
C ILE A 6 6.90 -0.04 -2.31
N PHE A 7 6.28 -0.38 -3.43
CA PHE A 7 5.29 -1.44 -3.56
C PHE A 7 5.95 -2.68 -4.16
N THR A 8 5.95 -3.79 -3.42
CA THR A 8 6.33 -5.11 -3.93
C THR A 8 5.06 -5.94 -3.99
N ALA A 9 4.66 -6.35 -5.19
CA ALA A 9 3.44 -7.10 -5.45
C ALA A 9 3.73 -8.55 -5.87
N ASP A 10 2.87 -9.45 -5.43
CA ASP A 10 2.79 -10.88 -5.76
C ASP A 10 1.30 -11.22 -6.06
N ASP A 11 1.00 -12.43 -6.57
CA ASP A 11 -0.35 -12.83 -7.01
C ASP A 11 -1.44 -12.67 -5.94
N GLY A 12 -1.09 -12.77 -4.66
CA GLY A 12 -2.03 -12.64 -3.53
C GLY A 12 -2.03 -11.28 -2.83
N GLY A 13 -1.18 -10.33 -3.24
CA GLY A 13 -1.02 -9.07 -2.53
C GLY A 13 0.41 -8.56 -2.54
N GLY A 14 0.93 -8.13 -1.39
CA GLY A 14 2.31 -7.67 -1.31
C GLY A 14 2.71 -6.90 -0.07
N LYS A 15 3.77 -6.10 -0.18
CA LYS A 15 4.33 -5.24 0.87
C LYS A 15 4.48 -3.80 0.41
N ILE A 16 4.24 -2.87 1.33
CA ILE A 16 4.44 -1.43 1.15
C ILE A 16 5.46 -0.96 2.19
N ARG A 17 6.50 -0.27 1.76
CA ARG A 17 7.60 0.21 2.62
C ARG A 17 7.99 1.63 2.28
N GLY A 18 8.68 2.30 3.21
CA GLY A 18 9.29 3.62 2.97
C GLY A 18 8.33 4.81 3.05
N CYS A 19 7.05 4.62 3.39
CA CYS A 19 6.09 5.72 3.48
C CYS A 19 5.17 5.64 4.72
N PRO A 20 5.74 5.79 5.94
CA PRO A 20 5.01 5.70 7.20
C PRO A 20 3.83 6.68 7.29
N ARG A 21 3.98 7.92 6.79
CA ARG A 21 2.90 8.93 6.82
C ARG A 21 1.72 8.52 5.96
N PHE A 22 1.98 8.04 4.74
CA PHE A 22 0.94 7.53 3.86
C PHE A 22 0.21 6.38 4.52
N LEU A 23 0.94 5.37 4.98
CA LEU A 23 0.35 4.22 5.66
C LEU A 23 -0.46 4.61 6.90
N GLY A 24 0.02 5.57 7.71
CA GLY A 24 -0.75 6.08 8.85
C GLY A 24 -2.06 6.77 8.47
N MET A 25 -2.14 7.42 7.30
CA MET A 25 -3.36 8.06 6.81
C MET A 25 -4.41 7.06 6.30
N ILE A 26 -3.96 5.93 5.75
CA ILE A 26 -4.84 4.93 5.15
C ILE A 26 -5.06 3.68 6.01
N PHE A 27 -4.29 3.53 7.09
CA PHE A 27 -4.46 2.46 8.07
C PHE A 27 -5.87 2.50 8.67
N GLY A 28 -6.51 1.33 8.77
CA GLY A 28 -7.89 1.19 9.25
C GLY A 28 -8.96 1.45 8.19
N LYS A 29 -8.60 1.87 6.97
CA LYS A 29 -9.56 1.89 5.85
C LYS A 29 -9.81 0.47 5.34
N PRO A 30 -11.08 0.09 5.08
CA PRO A 30 -11.43 -1.27 4.65
C PRO A 30 -10.92 -1.61 3.24
N SER A 31 -10.71 -0.61 2.40
CA SER A 31 -10.00 -0.76 1.12
C SER A 31 -9.44 0.58 0.67
N VAL A 32 -8.37 0.53 -0.11
CA VAL A 32 -7.72 1.69 -0.72
C VAL A 32 -7.59 1.41 -2.21
N ARG A 33 -8.06 2.33 -3.03
CA ARG A 33 -7.95 2.23 -4.49
C ARG A 33 -6.68 2.94 -4.93
N LEU A 34 -5.79 2.21 -5.60
CA LEU A 34 -4.54 2.71 -6.15
C LEU A 34 -4.66 2.80 -7.67
N ALA A 35 -4.13 3.87 -8.24
CA ALA A 35 -3.93 3.98 -9.68
C ALA A 35 -2.54 3.47 -10.03
N ASP A 36 -2.46 2.52 -10.96
CA ASP A 36 -1.22 2.14 -11.62
C ASP A 36 -0.89 3.21 -12.65
N THR A 37 0.17 3.97 -12.40
CA THR A 37 0.58 5.08 -13.26
C THR A 37 1.17 4.61 -14.60
N ALA A 38 1.56 3.34 -14.74
CA ALA A 38 2.12 2.82 -15.98
C ALA A 38 1.05 2.48 -17.03
N ASN A 39 -0.13 2.04 -16.60
CA ASN A 39 -1.20 1.59 -17.50
C ASN A 39 -2.57 2.25 -17.24
N GLY A 40 -2.68 3.12 -16.23
CA GLY A 40 -3.91 3.82 -15.86
C GLY A 40 -4.99 2.95 -15.21
N ARG A 41 -4.70 1.67 -14.94
CA ARG A 41 -5.65 0.78 -14.28
C ARG A 41 -5.75 1.12 -12.81
N TRP A 42 -6.92 0.85 -12.26
CA TRP A 42 -7.17 0.98 -10.83
C TRP A 42 -7.20 -0.39 -10.20
N ALA A 43 -6.49 -0.54 -9.09
CA ALA A 43 -6.52 -1.74 -8.27
C ALA A 43 -6.97 -1.40 -6.86
N SER A 44 -7.81 -2.25 -6.27
CA SER A 44 -8.18 -2.11 -4.86
C SER A 44 -7.26 -2.98 -4.03
N ILE A 45 -6.76 -2.42 -2.93
CA ILE A 45 -6.00 -3.15 -1.94
C ILE A 45 -6.68 -3.09 -0.59
N GLU A 46 -6.54 -4.16 0.18
CA GLU A 46 -6.82 -4.17 1.61
C GLU A 46 -5.50 -4.12 2.36
N LEU A 47 -5.36 -3.14 3.27
CA LEU A 47 -4.18 -3.03 4.10
C LEU A 47 -4.27 -3.98 5.28
N GLY A 48 -3.21 -4.77 5.47
CA GLY A 48 -2.99 -5.51 6.69
C GLY A 48 -2.39 -4.64 7.79
N LYS A 49 -1.66 -5.28 8.70
CA LYS A 49 -1.02 -4.62 9.84
C LYS A 49 0.11 -3.70 9.38
N VAL A 50 0.14 -2.48 9.91
CA VAL A 50 1.28 -1.56 9.79
C VAL A 50 2.19 -1.76 10.99
N ASP A 51 3.48 -1.99 10.76
CA ASP A 51 4.47 -2.13 11.83
C ASP A 51 4.97 -0.77 12.34
N ARG A 52 5.71 -0.77 13.47
CA ARG A 52 6.27 0.45 14.07
C ARG A 52 7.29 1.17 13.18
N ARG A 53 7.81 0.51 12.14
CA ARG A 53 8.76 1.08 11.18
C ARG A 53 8.05 1.69 9.98
N GLY A 54 6.72 1.61 9.90
CA GLY A 54 5.95 2.09 8.76
C GLY A 54 6.06 1.19 7.55
N ASN A 55 6.08 -0.13 7.76
CA ASN A 55 5.88 -1.12 6.71
C ASN A 55 4.49 -1.73 6.86
N ALA A 56 3.86 -2.08 5.73
CA ALA A 56 2.57 -2.76 5.70
C ALA A 56 2.59 -3.94 4.75
N THR A 57 1.74 -4.92 5.00
CA THR A 57 1.32 -5.91 3.99
C THR A 57 -0.01 -5.47 3.39
N PHE A 58 -0.29 -5.87 2.17
CA PHE A 58 -1.61 -5.69 1.56
C PHE A 58 -2.05 -6.95 0.82
N ARG A 59 -3.34 -7.02 0.50
CA ARG A 59 -3.95 -8.03 -0.38
C ARG A 59 -4.70 -7.34 -1.50
N TRP A 60 -4.76 -7.96 -2.67
CA TRP A 60 -5.62 -7.51 -3.76
C TRP A 60 -7.08 -7.76 -3.42
N ARG A 61 -7.97 -6.89 -3.91
CA ARG A 61 -9.42 -6.98 -3.75
C ARG A 61 -10.11 -6.84 -5.09
#